data_AF-A0A9W2X9F7-F1
#
_entry.id   AF-A0A9W2X9F7-F1
#
_cell.length_a   1.000
_cell.length_b   1.000
_cell.length_c   1.000
_cell.angle_alpha   90.00
_cell.angle_beta   90.00
_cell.angle_gamma   90.00
#
_symmetry.space_group_name_H-M   'P 1'
#
loop_
_entity.id
_entity.type
_entity.pdbx_description
1 polymer ?
#
loop_
_entity_poly.entity_id
_entity_poly.type
_entity_poly.pdbx_seq_one_letter_code
_entity_poly.pdbx_strand_id
1 'polypeptide(L)'
;LGSEITTILFNFMCNSSCMGGMNRRPILTILTLETSDGQLLGRRCFEVRVLRVSGRDRKTEEANSAKLQTGAKQVKKRKSAPATDPDMCKRKSGSSTDEEEVLMLPVKGRERYNMLKKIMMH
;
A
#
# COMPACT_ATOMS: atom_id res chain seq x y z
N LEU A 1 -7.93 -27.65 26.55
CA LEU A 1 -7.17 -26.70 25.69
C LEU A 1 -7.87 -26.67 24.33
N GLY A 2 -8.15 -25.49 23.77
CA GLY A 2 -9.01 -25.34 22.59
C GLY A 2 -8.74 -24.11 21.72
N SER A 3 -7.58 -23.47 21.87
CA SER A 3 -7.12 -22.39 20.99
C SER A 3 -5.65 -22.60 20.67
N GLU A 4 -5.29 -22.50 19.40
CA GLU A 4 -3.91 -22.52 18.90
C GLU A 4 -3.23 -21.15 18.99
N ILE A 5 -3.99 -20.10 19.28
CA ILE A 5 -3.55 -18.70 19.23
C ILE A 5 -3.69 -18.04 20.60
N THR A 6 -2.66 -17.26 20.97
CA THR A 6 -2.68 -16.36 22.13
C THR A 6 -2.81 -14.92 21.65
N THR A 7 -3.76 -14.17 22.21
CA THR A 7 -4.02 -12.77 21.85
C THR A 7 -3.47 -11.84 22.94
N ILE A 8 -2.67 -10.86 22.54
CA ILE A 8 -2.14 -9.80 23.41
C ILE A 8 -2.74 -8.47 22.96
N LEU A 9 -3.27 -7.69 23.90
CA LEU A 9 -3.87 -6.39 23.64
C LEU A 9 -2.87 -5.28 23.93
N PHE A 10 -2.66 -4.39 22.96
CA PHE A 10 -1.79 -3.22 23.09
C PHE A 10 -2.61 -1.93 22.98
N ASN A 11 -2.19 -0.90 23.73
CA ASN A 11 -2.77 0.44 23.63
C ASN A 11 -1.69 1.46 23.24
N PHE A 12 -1.95 2.23 22.19
CA PHE A 12 -1.03 3.27 21.72
C PHE A 12 -1.48 4.64 22.23
N MET A 13 -0.63 5.28 23.04
CA MET A 13 -1.03 6.46 23.82
C MET A 13 -0.86 7.80 23.11
N CYS A 14 -0.21 7.86 21.93
CA CYS A 14 -0.15 9.07 21.11
C CYS A 14 -0.69 8.83 19.72
N ASN A 15 -1.33 9.85 19.18
CA ASN A 15 -1.64 9.92 17.76
C ASN A 15 -0.35 10.04 16.94
N SER A 16 -0.35 9.43 15.75
CA SER A 16 0.78 9.55 14.82
C SER A 16 1.05 11.01 14.43
N SER A 17 0.03 11.87 14.49
CA SER A 17 0.12 13.31 14.18
C SER A 17 0.58 14.19 15.35
N CYS A 18 0.84 13.64 16.54
CA CYS A 18 1.33 14.42 17.69
C CYS A 18 2.55 15.26 17.29
N MET A 19 2.45 16.60 17.42
CA MET A 19 3.59 17.51 17.23
C MET A 19 4.59 17.32 18.38
N GLY A 20 5.90 17.42 18.09
CA GLY A 20 6.96 17.16 19.07
C GLY A 20 7.21 15.68 19.40
N GLY A 21 6.39 14.76 18.89
CA GLY A 21 6.58 13.31 19.03
C GLY A 21 6.81 12.63 17.69
N MET A 22 5.90 11.72 17.30
CA MET A 22 5.95 11.02 16.01
C MET A 22 5.92 12.00 14.83
N ASN A 23 5.12 13.08 14.92
CA ASN A 23 5.02 14.13 13.91
C ASN A 23 4.79 13.60 12.48
N ARG A 24 3.78 12.74 12.33
CA ARG A 24 3.38 12.07 11.09
C ARG A 24 4.42 11.13 10.47
N ARG A 25 5.54 10.84 11.16
CA ARG A 25 6.48 9.81 10.73
C ARG A 25 5.83 8.43 10.89
N PRO A 26 5.88 7.56 9.87
CA PRO A 26 5.45 6.17 9.99
C PRO A 26 6.20 5.46 11.11
N ILE A 27 5.53 4.54 11.80
CA ILE A 27 6.14 3.71 12.83
C ILE A 27 5.94 2.23 12.52
N LEU A 28 6.94 1.43 12.90
CA LEU A 28 6.89 -0.01 12.82
C LEU A 28 6.82 -0.58 14.24
N THR A 29 5.77 -1.35 14.52
CA THR A 29 5.71 -2.12 15.76
C THR A 29 6.46 -3.43 15.53
N ILE A 30 7.42 -3.72 16.41
CA ILE A 30 8.23 -4.93 16.38
C ILE A 30 7.83 -5.78 17.59
N LEU A 31 7.30 -6.96 17.32
CA LEU A 31 7.04 -7.98 18.34
C LEU A 31 8.17 -8.99 18.30
N THR A 32 8.81 -9.21 19.44
CA THR A 32 9.84 -10.24 19.62
C THR A 32 9.37 -11.31 20.59
N LEU A 33 9.74 -12.55 20.30
CA LEU A 33 9.64 -13.66 21.24
C LEU A 33 11.06 -13.96 21.73
N GLU A 34 11.28 -13.87 23.02
CA GLU A 34 12.60 -13.96 23.64
C GLU A 34 12.59 -14.96 24.80
N THR A 35 13.75 -15.58 25.06
CA THR A 35 13.97 -16.38 26.27
C THR A 35 14.16 -15.48 27.49
N SER A 36 14.11 -16.06 28.70
CA SER A 36 14.44 -15.35 29.95
C SER A 36 15.84 -14.73 29.94
N ASP A 37 16.75 -15.30 29.16
CA ASP A 37 18.14 -14.87 29.07
C ASP A 37 18.35 -13.82 27.96
N GLY A 38 17.26 -13.36 27.32
CA GLY A 38 17.28 -12.35 26.26
C GLY A 38 17.63 -12.87 24.87
N GLN A 39 17.63 -14.19 24.66
CA GLN A 39 17.86 -14.77 23.33
C GLN A 39 16.60 -14.67 22.47
N LEU A 40 16.73 -14.14 21.25
CA LEU A 40 15.61 -13.99 20.32
C LEU A 40 15.24 -15.30 19.63
N LEU A 41 14.00 -15.73 19.81
CA LEU A 41 13.40 -16.92 19.19
C LEU A 41 12.59 -16.57 17.94
N GLY A 42 12.00 -15.38 17.89
CA GLY A 42 11.17 -14.96 16.77
C GLY A 42 10.92 -13.46 16.73
N ARG A 43 10.60 -12.94 15.55
CA ARG A 43 10.26 -11.53 15.34
C ARG A 43 9.17 -11.38 14.29
N ARG A 44 8.20 -10.52 14.55
CA ARG A 44 7.20 -10.07 13.56
C ARG A 44 7.05 -8.56 13.63
N CYS A 45 6.90 -7.93 12.48
CA CYS A 45 6.75 -6.48 12.38
C CYS A 45 5.49 -6.12 11.60
N PHE A 46 4.85 -5.02 11.99
CA PHE A 46 3.74 -4.44 11.24
C PHE A 46 3.70 -2.92 11.43
N GLU A 47 3.24 -2.22 10.39
CA GLU A 47 3.09 -0.77 10.43
C GLU A 47 1.87 -0.39 11.27
N VAL A 48 2.00 0.67 12.06
CA VAL A 48 0.89 1.20 12.87
C VAL A 48 0.73 2.68 12.61
N ARG A 49 -0.53 3.10 12.44
CA ARG A 49 -0.88 4.51 12.37
C ARG A 49 -2.07 4.81 13.24
N VAL A 50 -1.80 5.37 14.42
CA VAL A 50 -2.81 5.82 15.39
C VAL A 50 -3.42 7.13 14.90
N LEU A 51 -4.72 7.11 14.60
CA LEU A 51 -5.47 8.24 14.05
C LEU A 51 -6.86 8.29 14.70
N ARG A 52 -7.46 9.48 14.73
CA ARG A 52 -8.80 9.68 15.33
C ARG A 52 -9.91 8.91 14.61
N VAL A 53 -9.75 8.65 13.30
CA VAL A 53 -10.79 8.02 12.47
C VAL A 53 -10.16 6.93 11.59
N SER A 54 -9.82 5.80 12.20
CA SER A 54 -9.13 4.68 11.55
C SER A 54 -9.78 4.23 10.23
N GLY A 55 -11.11 4.10 10.19
CA GLY A 55 -11.83 3.62 9.01
C GLY A 55 -11.71 4.53 7.77
N ARG A 56 -11.70 5.85 7.96
CA ARG A 56 -11.56 6.82 6.85
C ARG A 56 -10.13 6.80 6.32
N ASP A 57 -9.17 6.85 7.22
CA ASP A 57 -7.76 6.92 6.87
C ASP A 57 -7.30 5.59 6.23
N ARG A 58 -7.77 4.43 6.71
CA ARG A 58 -7.55 3.13 6.06
C ARG A 58 -8.00 3.12 4.59
N LYS A 59 -9.25 3.51 4.32
CA LYS A 59 -9.76 3.60 2.94
C LYS A 59 -8.94 4.52 2.05
N THR A 60 -8.44 5.62 2.63
CA THR A 60 -7.63 6.60 1.89
C THR A 60 -6.25 6.05 1.55
N GLU A 61 -5.59 5.39 2.52
CA GLU A 61 -4.28 4.75 2.32
C GLU A 61 -4.39 3.61 1.30
N GLU A 62 -5.38 2.72 1.43
CA GLU A 62 -5.62 1.61 0.48
C GLU A 62 -5.91 2.12 -0.95
N ALA A 63 -6.70 3.19 -1.08
CA ALA A 63 -6.97 3.79 -2.39
C ALA A 63 -5.71 4.46 -2.98
N ASN A 64 -4.84 5.03 -2.14
CA ASN A 64 -3.59 5.63 -2.59
C ASN A 64 -2.57 4.56 -3.00
N SER A 65 -2.48 3.44 -2.25
CA SER A 65 -1.60 2.32 -2.61
C SER A 65 -2.04 1.66 -3.92
N ALA A 66 -3.34 1.48 -4.13
CA ALA A 66 -3.87 0.95 -5.40
C ALA A 66 -3.53 1.87 -6.59
N LYS A 67 -3.60 3.19 -6.41
CA LYS A 67 -3.22 4.17 -7.45
C LYS A 67 -1.72 4.19 -7.74
N LEU A 68 -0.89 3.98 -6.72
CA LEU A 68 0.56 3.86 -6.88
C LEU A 68 0.93 2.60 -7.67
N GLN A 69 0.21 1.49 -7.45
CA GLN A 69 0.42 0.24 -8.18
C GLN A 69 -0.08 0.30 -9.63
N THR A 70 -1.14 1.06 -9.90
CA THR A 70 -1.72 1.21 -11.25
C THR A 70 -1.10 2.35 -12.07
N GLY A 71 -0.03 3.01 -11.60
CA GLY A 71 0.71 4.04 -12.34
C GLY A 71 -0.06 5.35 -12.63
N ALA A 72 -1.33 5.45 -12.23
CA ALA A 72 -2.16 6.62 -12.48
C ALA A 72 -1.85 7.77 -11.49
N LYS A 73 -0.75 8.49 -11.74
CA LYS A 73 -0.47 9.79 -11.11
C LYS A 73 -1.51 10.82 -11.58
N GLN A 74 -2.68 10.86 -10.93
CA GLN A 74 -3.57 12.01 -11.10
C GLN A 74 -3.00 13.22 -10.35
N VAL A 75 -2.39 14.11 -11.12
CA VAL A 75 -2.07 15.48 -10.72
C VAL A 75 -3.39 16.18 -10.35
N LYS A 76 -3.68 16.31 -9.05
CA LYS A 76 -4.77 17.16 -8.58
C LYS A 76 -4.40 18.62 -8.83
N LYS A 77 -4.73 19.15 -10.01
CA LYS A 77 -4.65 20.58 -10.32
C LYS A 77 -5.76 21.31 -9.56
N ARG A 78 -5.37 22.17 -8.61
CA ARG A 78 -6.27 23.11 -7.92
C ARG A 78 -6.99 23.98 -8.96
N LYS A 79 -8.30 24.20 -8.76
CA LYS A 79 -9.17 25.04 -9.58
C LYS A 79 -8.76 26.52 -9.49
N SER A 80 -8.61 27.19 -10.63
CA SER A 80 -8.87 28.62 -10.79
C SER A 80 -9.14 29.00 -12.27
N ALA A 81 -10.41 29.29 -12.53
CA ALA A 81 -11.01 30.17 -13.56
C ALA A 81 -10.98 29.82 -15.08
N PRO A 82 -11.94 30.34 -15.88
CA PRO A 82 -12.40 29.76 -17.17
C PRO A 82 -12.15 30.65 -18.41
N ALA A 83 -12.08 30.06 -19.61
CA ALA A 83 -12.48 30.70 -20.88
C ALA A 83 -12.51 29.72 -22.09
N THR A 84 -13.69 29.66 -22.75
CA THR A 84 -14.01 29.48 -24.19
C THR A 84 -13.56 28.25 -25.01
N ASP A 85 -14.59 27.48 -25.41
CA ASP A 85 -14.76 26.50 -26.51
C ASP A 85 -14.65 27.12 -27.93
N PRO A 86 -14.84 26.36 -29.05
CA PRO A 86 -14.61 24.92 -29.31
C PRO A 86 -13.87 24.66 -30.65
N ASP A 87 -13.22 23.50 -30.85
CA ASP A 87 -13.24 22.88 -32.18
C ASP A 87 -13.04 21.36 -32.14
N MET A 88 -13.81 20.69 -32.99
CA MET A 88 -14.07 19.26 -32.98
C MET A 88 -13.01 18.46 -33.73
N CYS A 89 -12.50 17.41 -33.11
CA CYS A 89 -12.14 16.20 -33.86
C CYS A 89 -12.49 14.95 -33.05
N LYS A 90 -13.52 14.26 -33.56
CA LYS A 90 -14.09 13.02 -33.03
C LYS A 90 -13.00 11.95 -32.86
N ARG A 91 -12.82 11.45 -31.64
CA ARG A 91 -12.54 10.03 -31.41
C ARG A 91 -13.46 9.50 -30.31
N LYS A 92 -14.06 8.36 -30.66
CA LYS A 92 -15.19 7.73 -30.01
C LYS A 92 -14.88 7.33 -28.57
N SER A 93 -15.92 7.45 -27.75
CA SER A 93 -16.15 6.75 -26.50
C SER A 93 -15.76 5.27 -26.55
N GLY A 94 -15.16 4.77 -25.48
CA GLY A 94 -15.02 3.33 -25.20
C GLY A 94 -14.31 3.21 -23.87
N SER A 95 -15.07 3.23 -22.78
CA SER A 95 -15.41 2.03 -22.01
C SER A 95 -14.31 1.71 -21.00
N SER A 96 -14.63 1.99 -19.74
CA SER A 96 -14.09 1.27 -18.61
C SER A 96 -14.34 -0.22 -18.83
N THR A 97 -13.31 -0.93 -19.25
CA THR A 97 -13.19 -2.35 -18.97
C THR A 97 -11.81 -2.53 -18.40
N ASP A 98 -11.75 -3.31 -17.33
CA ASP A 98 -10.53 -3.84 -16.73
C ASP A 98 -9.97 -4.88 -17.72
N GLU A 99 -9.54 -4.42 -18.90
CA GLU A 99 -8.90 -5.26 -19.91
C GLU A 99 -7.52 -5.62 -19.31
N GLU A 100 -7.25 -6.89 -19.06
CA GLU A 100 -5.95 -7.36 -18.60
C GLU A 100 -4.86 -6.86 -19.56
N GLU A 101 -4.12 -5.81 -19.17
CA GLU A 101 -3.04 -5.25 -19.97
C GLU A 101 -1.85 -6.22 -19.93
N VAL A 102 -1.78 -7.14 -20.90
CA VAL A 102 -0.67 -8.08 -21.03
C VAL A 102 0.55 -7.37 -21.59
N LEU A 103 1.54 -7.14 -20.74
CA LEU A 103 2.84 -6.57 -21.11
C LEU A 103 3.85 -7.68 -21.45
N MET A 104 4.53 -7.56 -22.60
CA MET A 104 5.56 -8.52 -23.03
C MET A 104 6.95 -8.11 -22.54
N LEU A 105 7.59 -8.97 -21.74
CA LEU A 105 8.98 -8.79 -21.28
C LEU A 105 9.94 -9.75 -22.02
N PRO A 106 10.80 -9.26 -22.93
CA PRO A 106 11.77 -10.12 -23.62
C PRO A 106 12.90 -10.54 -22.67
N VAL A 107 13.05 -11.85 -22.45
CA VAL A 107 14.09 -12.42 -21.58
C VAL A 107 15.07 -13.24 -22.40
N LYS A 108 16.36 -12.91 -22.35
CA LYS A 108 17.42 -13.72 -22.98
C LYS A 108 17.85 -14.85 -22.06
N GLY A 109 17.91 -16.08 -22.55
CA GLY A 109 18.43 -17.24 -21.82
C GLY A 109 17.37 -17.96 -20.98
N ARG A 110 17.36 -19.29 -21.10
CA ARG A 110 16.30 -20.17 -20.58
C ARG A 110 16.24 -20.22 -19.05
N GLU A 111 17.38 -20.13 -18.37
CA GLU A 111 17.44 -20.15 -16.90
C GLU A 111 16.78 -18.91 -16.28
N ARG A 112 17.06 -17.72 -16.82
CA ARG A 112 16.43 -16.46 -16.39
C ARG A 112 14.93 -16.45 -16.63
N TYR A 113 14.50 -17.00 -17.77
CA TYR A 113 13.08 -17.17 -18.07
C TYR A 113 12.39 -18.09 -17.04
N ASN A 114 13.01 -19.22 -16.71
CA ASN A 114 12.44 -20.15 -15.73
C ASN A 114 12.37 -19.56 -14.31
N MET A 115 13.34 -18.74 -13.93
CA MET A 115 13.32 -18.02 -12.65
C MET A 115 12.17 -16.99 -12.60
N LEU A 116 12.03 -16.15 -13.64
CA LEU A 116 10.94 -15.17 -13.72
C LEU A 116 9.56 -15.87 -13.77
N LYS A 117 9.44 -16.97 -14.53
CA LYS A 117 8.22 -17.77 -14.59
C LYS A 117 7.80 -18.31 -13.22
N LYS A 118 8.76 -18.74 -12.39
CA LYS A 118 8.48 -19.23 -11.03
C LYS A 118 8.01 -18.11 -10.09
N ILE A 119 8.57 -16.90 -10.22
CA ILE A 119 8.22 -15.77 -9.36
C ILE A 119 6.85 -15.20 -9.74
N MET A 120 6.51 -15.15 -11.03
CA MET A 120 5.27 -14.53 -11.51
C MET A 120 4.03 -15.44 -11.47
N MET A 121 4.18 -16.73 -11.15
CA MET A 121 3.07 -17.70 -11.06
C MET A 121 2.67 -18.05 -9.61
N HIS A 122 3.07 -17.22 -8.64
CA HIS A 122 2.69 -17.33 -7.23
C HIS A 122 1.96 -16.07 -6.77
#